data_AF-A0A4U3MSH2-F1
#
_entry.id   AF-A0A4U3MSH2-F1
#
_cell.length_a   1.000
_cell.length_b   1.000
_cell.length_c   1.000
_cell.angle_alpha   90.00
_cell.angle_beta   90.00
_cell.angle_gamma   90.00
#
_symmetry.space_group_name_H-M   'P 1'
#
loop_
_entity.id
_entity.type
_entity.pdbx_description
1 polymer ?
#
loop_
_entity_poly.entity_id
_entity_poly.type
_entity_poly.pdbx_seq_one_letter_code
_entity_poly.pdbx_strand_id
1 'polypeptide(L)'
;MHSNDVQELLDRAAITDVLYRIARAMDSKDWELLAAGYTEDAQGDYVNAAADGRAEIVKGTRAFLGSLDATHHAVHNIEVSIDGDTATTHATMTAQHVRGGEQFLLGGTYDDTFRRTEQGWQISNRRIRGLWSTGDPTVLTVPVS
;
A
#
# COMPACT_ATOMS: atom_id res chain seq x y z
N MET A 1 9.94 16.39 -27.80
CA MET A 1 9.36 16.18 -26.46
C MET A 1 8.54 17.40 -26.15
N HIS A 2 7.22 17.26 -26.18
CA HIS A 2 6.35 18.34 -25.73
C HIS A 2 6.45 18.42 -24.20
N SER A 3 6.28 19.61 -23.61
CA SER A 3 6.33 19.80 -22.15
C SER A 3 5.43 18.83 -21.38
N ASN A 4 4.39 18.30 -22.04
CA ASN A 4 3.46 17.32 -21.50
C ASN A 4 4.09 15.93 -21.28
N ASP A 5 4.97 15.49 -22.19
CA ASP A 5 5.60 14.16 -22.11
C ASP A 5 6.55 14.06 -20.89
N VAL A 6 7.27 15.15 -20.60
CA VAL A 6 8.15 15.24 -19.41
C VAL A 6 7.32 15.17 -18.14
N GLN A 7 6.21 15.92 -18.10
CA GLN A 7 5.33 15.96 -16.94
C GLN A 7 4.72 14.58 -16.66
N GLU A 8 4.25 13.88 -17.70
CA GLU A 8 3.73 12.52 -17.56
C GLU A 8 4.79 11.56 -16.99
N LEU A 9 6.04 11.63 -17.46
CA LEU A 9 7.14 10.81 -16.93
C LEU A 9 7.44 11.11 -15.45
N LEU A 10 7.43 12.39 -15.06
CA LEU A 10 7.61 12.80 -13.66
C LEU A 10 6.46 12.31 -12.78
N ASP A 11 5.23 12.37 -13.27
CA ASP A 11 4.05 11.90 -12.54
C ASP A 11 4.04 10.38 -12.38
N ARG A 12 4.41 9.63 -13.43
CA ARG A 12 4.59 8.17 -13.36
C ARG A 12 5.62 7.78 -12.29
N ALA A 13 6.75 8.50 -12.23
CA ALA A 13 7.76 8.28 -11.20
C ALA A 13 7.22 8.62 -9.80
N ALA A 14 6.56 9.77 -9.64
CA ALA A 14 6.01 10.20 -8.35
C ALA A 14 4.93 9.24 -7.82
N ILE A 15 4.04 8.73 -8.69
CA ILE A 15 3.02 7.73 -8.33
C ILE A 15 3.70 6.42 -7.88
N THR A 16 4.70 5.96 -8.63
CA THR A 16 5.45 4.75 -8.31
C THR A 16 6.20 4.89 -6.97
N ASP A 17 6.77 6.06 -6.71
CA ASP A 17 7.42 6.38 -5.43
C ASP A 17 6.46 6.36 -4.25
N VAL A 18 5.18 6.71 -4.44
CA VAL A 18 4.15 6.57 -3.39
C VAL A 18 3.97 5.11 -3.00
N LEU A 19 3.91 4.20 -3.98
CA LEU A 19 3.78 2.75 -3.73
C LEU A 19 4.97 2.22 -2.93
N TYR A 20 6.19 2.57 -3.35
CA TYR A 20 7.41 2.16 -2.65
C TYR A 20 7.53 2.78 -1.26
N ARG A 21 7.14 4.06 -1.11
CA ARG A 21 7.12 4.75 0.19
C ARG A 21 6.17 4.07 1.17
N ILE A 22 4.99 3.66 0.72
CA ILE A 22 4.02 2.94 1.56
C ILE A 22 4.59 1.57 1.97
N ALA A 23 5.17 0.80 1.05
CA ALA A 23 5.83 -0.47 1.37
C ALA A 23 6.91 -0.29 2.44
N ARG A 24 7.82 0.68 2.22
CA ARG A 24 8.86 1.04 3.20
C ARG A 24 8.27 1.45 4.55
N ALA A 25 7.24 2.28 4.55
CA ALA A 25 6.60 2.78 5.76
C ALA A 25 5.97 1.66 6.60
N MET A 26 5.34 0.67 5.94
CA MET A 26 4.82 -0.53 6.60
C MET A 26 5.95 -1.36 7.22
N ASP A 27 7.02 -1.60 6.47
CA ASP A 27 8.15 -2.42 6.89
C ASP A 27 8.94 -1.78 8.04
N SER A 28 9.10 -0.45 8.01
CA SER A 28 9.76 0.31 9.07
C SER A 28 8.83 0.74 10.21
N LYS A 29 7.53 0.41 10.14
CA LYS A 29 6.48 0.84 11.08
C LYS A 29 6.41 2.37 11.26
N ASP A 30 6.71 3.12 10.20
CA ASP A 30 6.60 4.57 10.15
C ASP A 30 5.18 4.99 9.76
N TRP A 31 4.33 5.15 10.77
CA TRP A 31 2.90 5.40 10.56
C TRP A 31 2.60 6.80 10.02
N GLU A 32 3.47 7.78 10.27
CA GLU A 32 3.33 9.12 9.72
C GLU A 32 3.65 9.12 8.23
N LEU A 33 4.73 8.43 7.84
CA LEU A 33 5.08 8.24 6.44
C LEU A 33 4.02 7.43 5.68
N LEU A 34 3.43 6.43 6.33
CA LEU A 34 2.30 5.67 5.79
C LEU A 34 1.11 6.60 5.52
N ALA A 35 0.75 7.43 6.51
CA ALA A 35 -0.37 8.37 6.42
C ALA A 35 -0.21 9.35 5.25
N ALA A 36 1.01 9.84 5.00
CA ALA A 36 1.31 10.76 3.90
C ALA A 36 1.08 10.15 2.49
N GLY A 37 0.98 8.82 2.38
CA GLY A 37 0.68 8.12 1.13
C GLY A 37 -0.78 8.18 0.69
N TYR A 38 -1.71 8.54 1.56
CA TYR A 38 -3.14 8.48 1.32
C TYR A 38 -3.78 9.87 1.37
N THR A 39 -4.87 10.14 0.64
CA THR A 39 -5.71 11.34 0.87
C THR A 39 -6.46 11.22 2.19
N GLU A 40 -6.95 12.33 2.76
CA GLU A 40 -7.63 12.33 4.06
C GLU A 40 -8.87 11.42 4.08
N ASP A 41 -9.63 11.44 3.00
CA ASP A 41 -10.85 10.68 2.70
C ASP A 41 -10.59 9.33 2.00
N ALA A 42 -9.34 8.85 1.99
CA ALA A 42 -8.97 7.65 1.25
C ALA A 42 -9.77 6.42 1.71
N GLN A 43 -10.14 5.55 0.76
CA GLN A 43 -10.87 4.33 1.03
C GLN A 43 -9.96 3.09 0.89
N GLY A 44 -10.05 2.17 1.85
CA GLY A 44 -9.42 0.86 1.79
C GLY A 44 -10.44 -0.24 1.57
N ASP A 45 -10.30 -1.00 0.49
CA ASP A 45 -11.08 -2.20 0.19
C ASP A 45 -10.19 -3.44 0.33
N TYR A 46 -10.25 -4.06 1.51
CA TYR A 46 -9.50 -5.25 1.85
C TYR A 46 -10.46 -6.44 1.91
N VAL A 47 -10.00 -7.63 1.49
CA VAL A 47 -10.83 -8.84 1.35
C VAL A 47 -11.80 -9.09 2.52
N ASN A 48 -11.42 -8.75 3.75
CA ASN A 48 -12.25 -8.90 4.95
C ASN A 48 -12.43 -7.61 5.77
N ALA A 49 -12.10 -6.44 5.23
CA ALA A 49 -12.19 -5.17 5.95
C ALA A 49 -12.37 -3.99 5.00
N ALA A 50 -13.15 -3.01 5.42
CA ALA A 50 -13.17 -1.70 4.78
C ALA A 50 -12.61 -0.67 5.76
N ALA A 51 -11.87 0.30 5.24
CA ALA A 51 -11.40 1.45 6.02
C ALA A 51 -11.84 2.74 5.33
N ASP A 52 -12.51 3.60 6.10
CA ASP A 52 -13.00 4.90 5.64
C ASP A 52 -12.11 6.00 6.21
N GLY A 53 -11.31 6.61 5.35
CA GLY A 53 -10.37 7.67 5.69
C GLY A 53 -8.96 7.18 6.06
N ARG A 54 -8.00 8.08 5.84
CA ARG A 54 -6.57 7.89 6.15
C ARG A 54 -6.33 7.37 7.55
N ALA A 55 -7.04 7.92 8.54
CA ALA A 55 -6.86 7.58 9.94
C ALA A 55 -7.20 6.10 10.22
N GLU A 56 -8.30 5.60 9.67
CA GLU A 56 -8.70 4.20 9.87
C GLU A 56 -7.81 3.24 9.07
N ILE A 57 -7.34 3.63 7.88
CA ILE A 57 -6.33 2.86 7.13
C ILE A 57 -5.07 2.68 7.98
N VAL A 58 -4.48 3.78 8.48
CA VAL A 58 -3.24 3.73 9.26
C VAL A 58 -3.42 2.94 10.56
N LYS A 59 -4.54 3.13 11.24
CA LYS A 59 -4.89 2.39 12.46
C LYS A 59 -5.01 0.89 12.19
N GLY A 60 -5.70 0.50 11.12
CA GLY A 60 -5.84 -0.90 10.70
C GLY A 60 -4.48 -1.53 10.35
N THR A 61 -3.67 -0.85 9.54
CA THR A 61 -2.31 -1.31 9.19
C THR A 61 -1.43 -1.44 10.43
N ARG A 62 -1.48 -0.48 11.36
CA ARG A 62 -0.74 -0.54 12.62
C ARG A 62 -1.18 -1.69 13.51
N ALA A 63 -2.48 -1.96 13.61
CA ALA A 63 -3.00 -3.09 14.38
C ALA A 63 -2.53 -4.43 13.78
N PHE A 64 -2.51 -4.52 12.45
CA PHE A 64 -2.12 -5.72 11.72
C PHE A 64 -0.60 -5.99 11.78
N LEU A 65 0.23 -4.98 11.53
CA LEU A 65 1.69 -5.13 11.43
C LEU A 65 2.44 -4.87 12.74
N GLY A 66 1.81 -4.17 13.69
CA GLY A 66 2.50 -3.62 14.87
C GLY A 66 3.15 -4.69 15.74
N SER A 67 2.52 -5.86 15.87
CA SER A 67 3.00 -6.97 16.70
C SER A 67 3.95 -7.94 16.00
N LEU A 68 4.21 -7.75 14.70
CA LEU A 68 5.12 -8.61 13.95
C LEU A 68 6.58 -8.29 14.29
N ASP A 69 7.45 -9.30 14.28
CA ASP A 69 8.88 -9.10 14.47
C ASP A 69 9.50 -8.41 13.24
N ALA A 70 9.06 -8.83 12.05
CA ALA A 70 9.44 -8.23 10.79
C ALA A 70 8.33 -8.38 9.75
N THR A 71 8.30 -7.45 8.81
CA THR A 71 7.54 -7.58 7.57
C THR A 71 8.34 -6.99 6.42
N HIS A 72 8.12 -7.50 5.22
CA HIS A 72 8.77 -7.01 4.02
C HIS A 72 7.79 -7.06 2.85
N HIS A 73 7.53 -5.89 2.26
CA HIS A 73 6.61 -5.72 1.14
C HIS A 73 7.39 -5.39 -0.14
N ALA A 74 7.28 -6.25 -1.15
CA ALA A 74 7.83 -6.01 -2.47
C ALA A 74 6.70 -5.78 -3.47
N VAL A 75 6.76 -4.66 -4.19
CA VAL A 75 5.77 -4.25 -5.21
C VAL A 75 6.42 -4.34 -6.58
N HIS A 76 5.77 -5.03 -7.51
CA HIS A 76 6.29 -5.35 -8.83
C HIS A 76 5.28 -5.01 -9.92
N ASN A 77 5.74 -5.01 -11.17
CA ASN A 77 4.90 -4.89 -12.38
C ASN A 77 3.89 -3.74 -12.29
N ILE A 78 4.36 -2.55 -11.93
CA ILE A 78 3.51 -1.37 -11.73
C ILE A 78 3.11 -0.79 -13.08
N GLU A 79 1.83 -0.86 -13.38
CA GLU A 79 1.20 -0.27 -14.55
C GLU A 79 0.48 1.01 -14.12
N VAL A 80 0.85 2.15 -14.70
CA VAL A 80 0.27 3.47 -14.36
C VAL A 80 -0.52 3.99 -15.55
N SER A 81 -1.73 4.51 -15.29
CA SER A 81 -2.54 5.29 -16.24
C SER A 81 -2.88 6.64 -15.62
N ILE A 82 -2.62 7.74 -16.32
CA ILE A 82 -2.79 9.11 -15.80
C ILE A 82 -3.84 9.84 -16.64
N ASP A 83 -4.77 10.52 -15.97
CA ASP A 83 -5.76 11.41 -16.56
C ASP A 83 -5.82 12.71 -15.73
N GLY A 84 -5.04 13.71 -16.18
CA GLY A 84 -4.89 15.01 -15.52
C GLY A 84 -4.38 14.90 -14.08
N ASP A 85 -5.27 15.19 -13.13
CA ASP A 85 -5.00 15.16 -11.68
C ASP A 85 -5.47 13.86 -11.01
N THR A 86 -5.83 12.87 -11.81
CA THR A 86 -6.17 11.51 -11.35
C THR A 86 -5.27 10.49 -12.02
N ALA A 87 -5.04 9.37 -11.35
CA ALA A 87 -4.35 8.24 -11.94
C ALA A 87 -4.86 6.93 -11.35
N THR A 88 -4.64 5.84 -12.06
CA THR A 88 -4.85 4.48 -11.57
C THR A 88 -3.58 3.68 -11.69
N THR A 89 -3.41 2.70 -10.80
CA THR A 89 -2.36 1.69 -10.95
C THR A 89 -2.88 0.28 -10.76
N HIS A 90 -2.32 -0.63 -11.54
CA HIS A 90 -2.33 -2.06 -11.24
C HIS A 90 -0.91 -2.49 -10.89
N ALA A 91 -0.73 -3.25 -9.82
CA ALA A 91 0.57 -3.78 -9.43
C ALA A 91 0.44 -5.17 -8.82
N THR A 92 1.49 -5.97 -8.91
CA THR A 92 1.59 -7.23 -8.15
C THR A 92 2.42 -7.01 -6.90
N MET A 93 2.16 -7.80 -5.85
CA MET A 93 2.87 -7.69 -4.58
C MET A 93 3.19 -9.06 -4.01
N THR A 94 4.27 -9.10 -3.24
CA THR A 94 4.54 -10.15 -2.26
C THR A 94 4.81 -9.52 -0.91
N ALA A 95 4.23 -10.07 0.15
CA ALA A 95 4.40 -9.60 1.52
C ALA A 95 4.79 -10.75 2.44
N GLN A 96 6.00 -10.66 3.01
CA GLN A 96 6.49 -11.57 4.02
C GLN A 96 6.18 -11.01 5.41
N HIS A 97 5.71 -11.86 6.31
CA HIS A 97 5.45 -11.54 7.70
C HIS A 97 6.15 -12.57 8.59
N VAL A 98 6.72 -12.13 9.69
CA VAL A 98 7.45 -12.98 10.64
C VAL A 98 7.03 -12.66 12.06
N ARG A 99 6.74 -13.69 12.85
CA ARG A 99 6.51 -13.56 14.29
C ARG A 99 6.87 -14.83 15.03
N GLY A 100 7.68 -14.73 16.08
CA GLY A 100 8.05 -15.87 16.92
C GLY A 100 8.81 -16.97 16.18
N GLY A 101 9.51 -16.63 15.09
CA GLY A 101 10.20 -17.59 14.21
C GLY A 101 9.32 -18.21 13.12
N GLU A 102 8.00 -18.08 13.21
CA GLU A 102 7.05 -18.51 12.19
C GLU A 102 6.94 -17.49 11.06
N GLN A 103 6.60 -17.96 9.86
CA GLN A 103 6.57 -17.18 8.64
C GLN A 103 5.24 -17.32 7.90
N PHE A 104 4.76 -16.20 7.34
CA PHE A 104 3.61 -16.18 6.45
C PHE A 104 3.90 -15.30 5.23
N LEU A 105 3.83 -15.91 4.04
CA LEU A 105 4.05 -15.24 2.77
C LEU A 105 2.74 -15.14 2.00
N LEU A 106 2.42 -13.94 1.54
CA LEU A 106 1.26 -13.63 0.71
C LEU A 106 1.73 -13.10 -0.64
N GLY A 107 1.09 -13.55 -1.73
CA GLY A 107 1.18 -12.90 -3.03
C GLY A 107 -0.18 -12.40 -3.48
N GLY A 108 -0.22 -11.24 -4.12
CA GLY A 108 -1.46 -10.58 -4.48
C GLY A 108 -1.30 -9.45 -5.49
N THR A 109 -2.36 -8.66 -5.62
CA THR A 109 -2.38 -7.44 -6.43
C THR A 109 -2.84 -6.23 -5.62
N TYR A 110 -2.39 -5.07 -6.06
CA TYR A 110 -2.93 -3.77 -5.70
C TYR A 110 -3.61 -3.15 -6.92
N ASP A 111 -4.83 -2.66 -6.70
CA ASP A 111 -5.56 -1.83 -7.63
C ASP A 111 -5.85 -0.51 -6.93
N ASP A 112 -5.19 0.56 -7.36
CA ASP A 112 -5.20 1.85 -6.67
C ASP A 112 -5.75 2.97 -7.56
N THR A 113 -6.43 3.92 -6.93
CA THR A 113 -6.76 5.22 -7.50
C THR A 113 -5.98 6.30 -6.75
N PHE A 114 -5.42 7.24 -7.51
CA PHE A 114 -4.66 8.37 -7.02
C PHE A 114 -5.32 9.69 -7.35
N ARG A 115 -5.07 10.69 -6.51
CA ARG A 115 -5.34 12.09 -6.80
C ARG A 115 -4.09 12.93 -6.58
N ARG A 116 -3.87 13.91 -7.45
CA ARG A 116 -2.89 14.96 -7.23
C ARG A 116 -3.44 15.93 -6.19
N THR A 117 -2.62 16.24 -5.20
CA THR A 117 -2.91 17.21 -4.14
C THR A 117 -1.81 18.27 -4.13
N GLU A 118 -1.96 19.30 -3.30
CA GLU A 118 -0.89 20.29 -3.07
C GLU A 118 0.38 19.64 -2.50
N GLN A 119 0.27 18.46 -1.87
CA GLN A 119 1.37 17.68 -1.31
C GLN A 119 1.92 16.64 -2.30
N GLY A 120 1.44 16.63 -3.55
CA GLY A 120 1.79 15.66 -4.59
C GLY A 120 0.75 14.54 -4.74
N TRP A 121 1.13 13.45 -5.38
CA TRP A 121 0.25 12.30 -5.61
C TRP A 121 0.00 11.52 -4.32
N GLN A 122 -1.27 11.19 -4.07
CA GLN A 122 -1.70 10.39 -2.93
C GLN A 122 -2.77 9.38 -3.36
N ILE A 123 -2.81 8.23 -2.69
CA ILE A 123 -3.82 7.20 -2.91
C ILE A 123 -5.16 7.66 -2.31
N SER A 124 -6.21 7.71 -3.12
CA SER A 124 -7.57 7.96 -2.68
C SER A 124 -8.40 6.68 -2.54
N ASN A 125 -8.00 5.60 -3.21
CA ASN A 125 -8.60 4.29 -3.02
C ASN A 125 -7.53 3.22 -3.20
N ARG A 126 -7.50 2.21 -2.32
CA ARG A 126 -6.71 0.99 -2.50
C ARG A 126 -7.59 -0.23 -2.35
N ARG A 127 -7.54 -1.11 -3.35
CA ARG A 127 -8.02 -2.49 -3.24
C ARG A 127 -6.85 -3.46 -3.21
N ILE A 128 -6.89 -4.40 -2.26
CA ILE A 128 -5.90 -5.48 -2.15
C ILE A 128 -6.58 -6.82 -2.44
N ARG A 129 -6.01 -7.60 -3.36
CA ARG A 129 -6.48 -8.97 -3.63
C ARG A 129 -5.36 -9.98 -3.38
N GLY A 130 -5.54 -10.83 -2.37
CA GLY A 130 -4.69 -12.00 -2.17
C GLY A 130 -4.98 -13.06 -3.25
N LEU A 131 -3.93 -13.57 -3.89
CA LEU A 131 -4.03 -14.60 -4.92
C LEU A 131 -3.56 -15.97 -4.42
N TRP A 132 -2.52 -15.98 -3.60
CA TRP A 132 -1.97 -17.20 -3.01
C TRP A 132 -1.27 -16.86 -1.69
N SER A 133 -1.12 -17.85 -0.82
CA SER A 133 -0.33 -17.72 0.41
C SER A 133 0.33 -19.04 0.79
N THR A 134 1.40 -18.97 1.59
CA THR A 134 2.09 -20.11 2.18
C THR A 134 2.55 -19.78 3.60
N GLY A 135 2.81 -20.80 4.42
CA GLY A 135 3.24 -20.63 5.81
C GLY A 135 2.08 -20.60 6.81
N ASP A 136 2.36 -20.12 8.02
CA ASP A 136 1.41 -20.15 9.13
C ASP A 136 0.56 -18.86 9.19
N PRO A 137 -0.74 -18.90 8.84
CA PRO A 137 -1.60 -17.72 8.88
C PRO A 137 -1.80 -17.14 10.30
N THR A 138 -1.50 -17.92 11.35
CA THR A 138 -1.57 -17.42 12.72
C THR A 138 -0.50 -16.37 13.00
N VAL A 139 0.54 -16.22 12.18
CA VAL A 139 1.49 -15.10 12.26
C VAL A 139 0.76 -13.74 12.24
N LEU A 140 -0.35 -13.65 11.52
CA LEU A 140 -1.13 -12.41 11.34
C LEU A 140 -2.24 -12.22 12.39
N THR A 141 -2.53 -13.20 13.23
CA THR A 141 -3.59 -13.07 14.25
C THR A 141 -3.04 -12.34 15.47
N VAL A 142 -3.69 -11.28 15.94
CA VAL A 142 -3.28 -10.66 17.21
C VAL A 142 -3.59 -11.64 18.34
N PRO A 143 -2.62 -12.03 19.19
CA PRO A 143 -2.91 -12.89 20.34
C PRO A 143 -3.92 -12.18 21.24
N VAL A 144 -5.04 -12.84 21.53
CA VAL A 144 -5.90 -12.46 22.66
C VAL A 144 -5.17 -12.86 23.94
N SER A 145 -4.68 -11.86 24.67
CA SER A 145 -4.20 -12.00 26.04
C SER A 145 -5.35 -12.30 27.00
#